data_AF-A0A0N1H0P4-F1
#
_entry.id   AF-A0A0N1H0P4-F1
#
_cell.length_a   1.000
_cell.length_b   1.000
_cell.length_c   1.000
_cell.angle_alpha   90.00
_cell.angle_beta   90.00
_cell.angle_gamma   90.00
#
_symmetry.space_group_name_H-M   'P 1'
#
loop_
_entity.id
_entity.type
_entity.pdbx_description
1 polymer ?
#
loop_
_entity_poly.entity_id
_entity_poly.type
_entity_poly.pdbx_seq_one_letter_code
_entity_poly.pdbx_strand_id
1 'polypeptide(L)'
;MVAIKALTVLAVAGTISAAPTATVGEALVRREAWNGNWRGNWSWSWGRPHQGGDDSQPAAQPSATPAASSSVPVADQTPPQDTGDSSTPSAPASSPSAAPSAAPSSGGSSGGSGYMAIVNQYRGIMGKSALTESSQLQANAQKTADDSGGQLKHELNPGSMAQVLAPGDASNFESVFVGGWLCEVPSYLGSDSSICNTMSQGWNHAGQTGHADILSSDSYHNIGCALGDGIWACDLS
;
A
#
# COMPACT_ATOMS: atom_id res chain seq x y z
N MET A 1 -64.88 49.70 -26.01
CA MET A 1 -63.48 50.16 -25.90
C MET A 1 -62.71 49.05 -25.21
N VAL A 2 -61.74 48.46 -25.92
CA VAL A 2 -60.96 47.30 -25.47
C VAL A 2 -59.71 47.83 -24.77
N ALA A 3 -59.49 47.45 -23.50
CA ALA A 3 -58.28 47.81 -22.76
C ALA A 3 -57.27 46.65 -22.84
N ILE A 4 -56.13 46.94 -23.45
CA ILE A 4 -55.05 45.99 -23.72
C ILE A 4 -54.16 45.83 -22.47
N LYS A 5 -53.85 44.57 -22.18
CA LYS A 5 -52.90 44.08 -21.17
C LYS A 5 -51.48 44.59 -21.41
N ALA A 6 -50.75 44.88 -20.35
CA ALA A 6 -49.28 44.81 -20.34
C ALA A 6 -48.85 43.88 -19.20
N LEU A 7 -48.42 42.66 -19.55
CA LEU A 7 -47.70 41.74 -18.66
C LEU A 7 -46.21 42.04 -18.80
N THR A 8 -45.58 42.41 -17.69
CA THR A 8 -44.13 42.60 -17.58
C THR A 8 -43.46 41.23 -17.55
N VAL A 9 -42.65 40.92 -18.56
CA VAL A 9 -41.79 39.73 -18.61
C VAL A 9 -40.52 40.03 -17.82
N LEU A 10 -40.30 39.30 -16.72
CA LEU A 10 -39.05 39.34 -15.96
C LEU A 10 -38.06 38.38 -16.62
N ALA A 11 -36.98 38.91 -17.20
CA ALA A 11 -35.90 38.13 -17.78
C ALA A 11 -35.01 37.56 -16.67
N VAL A 12 -34.92 36.24 -16.57
CA VAL A 12 -33.93 35.53 -15.75
C VAL A 12 -32.63 35.43 -16.55
N ALA A 13 -31.60 36.14 -16.10
CA ALA A 13 -30.25 35.96 -16.62
C ALA A 13 -29.65 34.68 -16.03
N GLY A 14 -29.54 33.64 -16.85
CA GLY A 14 -28.82 32.41 -16.51
C GLY A 14 -27.31 32.63 -16.68
N THR A 15 -26.55 32.45 -15.60
CA THR A 15 -25.10 32.33 -15.66
C THR A 15 -24.74 30.92 -16.12
N ILE A 16 -24.18 30.81 -17.33
CA ILE A 16 -23.56 29.57 -17.80
C ILE A 16 -22.19 29.48 -17.15
N SER A 17 -22.07 28.70 -16.08
CA SER A 17 -20.77 28.28 -15.57
C SER A 17 -20.19 27.25 -16.55
N ALA A 18 -19.32 27.69 -17.45
CA ALA A 18 -18.48 26.78 -18.23
C ALA A 18 -17.51 26.11 -17.25
N ALA A 19 -17.63 24.79 -17.07
CA ALA A 19 -16.59 24.00 -16.44
C ALA A 19 -15.34 24.04 -17.33
N PRO A 20 -14.13 24.20 -16.79
CA PRO A 20 -12.93 24.10 -17.59
C PRO A 20 -12.82 22.67 -18.15
N THR A 21 -12.74 22.58 -19.47
CA THR A 21 -12.26 21.39 -20.17
C THR A 21 -10.85 21.11 -19.69
N ALA A 22 -10.68 20.05 -18.89
CA ALA A 22 -9.38 19.53 -18.52
C ALA A 22 -8.61 19.19 -19.80
N THR A 23 -7.73 20.09 -20.21
CA THR A 23 -6.77 19.85 -21.28
C THR A 23 -5.74 18.87 -20.73
N VAL A 24 -5.42 17.84 -21.50
CA VAL A 24 -4.60 16.68 -21.11
C VAL A 24 -3.11 17.04 -20.91
N GLY A 25 -2.79 18.27 -20.49
CA GLY A 25 -1.44 18.82 -20.36
C GLY A 25 -1.04 19.30 -18.96
N GLU A 26 -1.98 19.72 -18.10
CA GLU A 26 -1.61 20.30 -16.78
C GLU A 26 -1.36 19.26 -15.68
N ALA A 27 -1.82 18.01 -15.84
CA ALA A 27 -1.51 16.92 -14.91
C ALA A 27 -0.03 16.45 -14.96
N LEU A 28 0.80 17.04 -15.82
CA LEU A 28 2.24 16.77 -15.89
C LEU A 28 3.08 17.74 -15.05
N VAL A 29 2.60 18.96 -14.77
CA VAL A 29 3.41 19.98 -14.08
C VAL A 29 3.46 19.77 -12.56
N ARG A 30 2.52 19.03 -11.97
CA ARG A 30 2.57 18.67 -10.53
C ARG A 30 3.50 17.48 -10.21
N ARG A 31 4.25 16.97 -11.20
CA ARG A 31 5.16 15.81 -11.04
C ARG A 31 6.60 16.16 -10.71
N GLU A 32 6.98 17.45 -10.68
CA GLU A 32 8.38 17.86 -10.56
C GLU A 32 8.83 18.27 -9.15
N ALA A 33 7.99 18.15 -8.12
CA ALA A 33 8.29 18.69 -6.78
C ALA A 33 8.32 17.64 -5.67
N TRP A 34 8.92 16.47 -5.87
CA TRP A 34 9.23 15.56 -4.75
C TRP A 34 10.64 14.96 -4.81
N ASN A 35 11.56 15.62 -5.52
CA ASN A 35 12.97 15.24 -5.59
C ASN A 35 13.80 15.82 -4.42
N GLY A 36 13.21 15.81 -3.22
CA GLY A 36 13.84 16.29 -1.99
C GLY A 36 14.46 15.13 -1.22
N ASN A 37 15.75 14.86 -1.45
CA ASN A 37 16.72 14.22 -0.55
C ASN A 37 16.20 13.71 0.83
N TRP A 38 15.46 12.59 0.86
CA TRP A 38 15.04 11.92 2.10
C TRP A 38 16.11 10.91 2.56
N ARG A 39 17.33 11.39 2.81
CA ARG A 39 18.39 10.62 3.47
C ARG A 39 18.23 10.68 4.99
N GLY A 40 17.11 10.14 5.49
CA GLY A 40 16.88 9.89 6.90
C GLY A 40 17.12 8.41 7.21
N ASN A 41 18.20 8.11 7.93
CA ASN A 41 18.47 6.80 8.50
C ASN A 41 17.41 6.50 9.58
N TRP A 42 16.44 5.61 9.31
CA TRP A 42 15.46 5.20 10.30
C TRP A 42 15.70 3.74 10.68
N SER A 43 16.33 3.56 11.84
CA SER A 43 16.51 2.27 12.50
C SER A 43 15.24 1.95 13.29
N TRP A 44 14.49 0.93 12.87
CA TRP A 44 13.40 0.34 13.64
C TRP A 44 13.99 -0.44 14.83
N SER A 45 14.07 0.18 16.01
CA SER A 45 14.38 -0.53 17.25
C SER A 45 13.08 -0.85 17.97
N TRP A 46 12.62 -2.10 17.86
CA TRP A 46 11.59 -2.66 18.74
C TRP A 46 12.16 -2.76 20.17
N GLY A 47 11.95 -1.73 20.97
CA GLY A 47 12.33 -1.70 22.38
C GLY A 47 11.31 -2.43 23.24
N ARG A 48 11.69 -3.61 23.75
CA ARG A 48 11.22 -4.11 25.05
C ARG A 48 11.28 -2.97 26.09
N PRO A 49 10.33 -2.89 27.05
CA PRO A 49 10.40 -1.87 28.08
C PRO A 49 11.59 -2.16 29.00
N HIS A 50 12.65 -1.35 28.89
CA HIS A 50 13.65 -1.24 29.94
C HIS A 50 13.31 -0.03 30.81
N GLN A 51 12.97 -0.33 32.07
CA GLN A 51 12.94 0.61 33.17
C GLN A 51 14.31 1.26 33.37
N GLY A 52 14.30 2.58 33.56
CA GLY A 52 15.13 3.26 34.55
C GLY A 52 16.47 3.86 34.09
N GLY A 53 16.61 5.16 34.34
CA GLY A 53 17.79 5.69 35.03
C GLY A 53 18.89 6.34 34.18
N ASP A 54 18.88 7.68 34.22
CA ASP A 54 20.00 8.61 34.43
C ASP A 54 21.21 8.71 33.47
N ASP A 55 21.68 9.96 33.43
CA ASP A 55 22.66 10.59 32.56
C ASP A 55 24.11 10.03 32.54
N SER A 56 24.79 10.38 31.43
CA SER A 56 26.21 10.78 31.30
C SER A 56 27.24 9.80 30.67
N GLN A 57 27.75 10.30 29.52
CA GLN A 57 29.12 10.23 28.98
C GLN A 57 29.69 8.95 28.33
N PRO A 58 30.56 9.12 27.29
CA PRO A 58 31.02 8.05 26.42
C PRO A 58 32.35 7.44 26.90
N ALA A 59 32.51 6.13 26.74
CA ALA A 59 33.81 5.49 26.81
C ALA A 59 33.90 4.20 25.98
N ALA A 60 34.93 4.17 25.13
CA ALA A 60 35.74 3.04 24.70
C ALA A 60 35.05 1.77 24.13
N GLN A 61 35.20 1.65 22.81
CA GLN A 61 35.04 0.44 22.02
C GLN A 61 36.15 -0.59 22.34
N PRO A 62 35.84 -1.82 22.80
CA PRO A 62 36.81 -2.91 22.81
C PRO A 62 36.77 -3.66 21.47
N SER A 63 37.91 -3.69 20.78
CA SER A 63 38.19 -4.64 19.71
C SER A 63 38.16 -6.06 20.27
N ALA A 64 37.26 -6.92 19.77
CA ALA A 64 37.33 -8.36 19.95
C ALA A 64 37.69 -9.03 18.62
N THR A 65 38.84 -9.71 18.66
CA THR A 65 39.48 -10.55 17.64
C THR A 65 38.54 -11.61 17.06
N PRO A 66 38.62 -11.95 15.75
CA PRO A 66 37.89 -13.07 15.18
C PRO A 66 38.51 -14.40 15.61
N ALA A 67 37.72 -15.25 16.28
CA ALA A 67 38.08 -16.65 16.53
C ALA A 67 37.74 -17.48 15.28
N ALA A 68 38.77 -18.14 14.74
CA ALA A 68 38.66 -19.09 13.65
C ALA A 68 38.36 -20.51 14.16
N SER A 69 37.75 -21.29 13.26
CA SER A 69 37.78 -22.77 13.15
C SER A 69 36.84 -23.61 14.02
N SER A 70 35.89 -24.27 13.34
CA SER A 70 35.78 -25.74 13.38
C SER A 70 35.00 -26.26 12.18
N SER A 71 35.74 -26.89 11.26
CA SER A 71 35.25 -27.73 10.17
C SER A 71 34.91 -29.13 10.69
N VAL A 72 33.69 -29.59 10.45
CA VAL A 72 33.25 -30.97 10.73
C VAL A 72 33.23 -31.75 9.41
N PRO A 73 33.76 -32.99 9.35
CA PRO A 73 33.87 -33.76 8.12
C PRO A 73 32.57 -34.44 7.67
N VAL A 74 32.58 -34.70 6.37
CA VAL A 74 31.65 -35.41 5.48
C VAL A 74 31.19 -36.77 6.02
N ALA A 75 29.89 -37.06 5.90
CA ALA A 75 29.36 -38.42 5.85
C ALA A 75 28.64 -38.63 4.51
N ASP A 76 29.24 -39.50 3.73
CA ASP A 76 28.82 -40.10 2.47
C ASP A 76 27.85 -41.25 2.77
N GLN A 77 26.63 -41.25 2.21
CA GLN A 77 25.82 -42.46 2.05
C GLN A 77 25.04 -42.43 0.73
N THR A 78 25.36 -43.46 -0.05
CA THR A 78 24.96 -43.92 -1.38
C THR A 78 23.45 -44.12 -1.57
N PRO A 79 22.92 -43.97 -2.80
CA PRO A 79 21.48 -44.08 -3.13
C PRO A 79 20.97 -45.52 -3.27
N PRO A 80 19.66 -45.77 -3.07
CA PRO A 80 19.00 -46.96 -3.61
C PRO A 80 18.52 -46.74 -5.06
N GLN A 81 19.04 -47.57 -5.97
CA GLN A 81 18.43 -47.95 -7.24
C GLN A 81 17.50 -49.15 -7.01
N ASP A 82 16.35 -49.16 -7.68
CA ASP A 82 15.68 -50.32 -8.33
C ASP A 82 14.41 -49.78 -9.03
N THR A 83 14.33 -49.70 -10.37
CA THR A 83 14.04 -50.70 -11.41
C THR A 83 12.57 -51.09 -11.57
N GLY A 84 12.06 -50.93 -12.80
CA GLY A 84 10.85 -51.55 -13.36
C GLY A 84 9.61 -50.65 -13.28
N ASP A 85 8.79 -50.42 -14.31
CA ASP A 85 8.65 -51.12 -15.58
C ASP A 85 7.98 -50.17 -16.62
N SER A 86 8.12 -50.56 -17.87
CA SER A 86 7.78 -49.88 -19.11
C SER A 86 6.32 -50.14 -19.51
N SER A 87 5.58 -49.12 -19.96
CA SER A 87 4.38 -49.28 -20.81
C SER A 87 4.04 -47.99 -21.57
N THR A 88 4.49 -47.94 -22.82
CA THR A 88 3.86 -47.50 -24.08
C THR A 88 2.97 -46.22 -24.13
N PRO A 89 3.19 -45.32 -25.11
CA PRO A 89 2.49 -44.04 -25.25
C PRO A 89 1.12 -44.17 -25.91
N SER A 90 0.13 -43.44 -25.38
CA SER A 90 -1.16 -43.17 -26.03
C SER A 90 -1.26 -41.71 -26.45
N ALA A 91 -1.76 -41.52 -27.68
CA ALA A 91 -1.87 -40.29 -28.44
C ALA A 91 -2.80 -39.22 -27.82
N PRO A 92 -2.74 -37.96 -28.30
CA PRO A 92 -3.36 -36.82 -27.63
C PRO A 92 -4.85 -36.73 -27.97
N ALA A 93 -5.68 -36.51 -26.96
CA ALA A 93 -7.09 -36.19 -27.13
C ALA A 93 -7.43 -34.89 -26.40
N SER A 94 -7.75 -33.89 -27.22
CA SER A 94 -8.67 -32.79 -26.93
C SER A 94 -8.29 -31.81 -25.82
N SER A 95 -7.55 -30.78 -26.24
CA SER A 95 -7.52 -29.46 -25.61
C SER A 95 -8.95 -28.92 -25.39
N PRO A 96 -9.42 -28.67 -24.15
CA PRO A 96 -10.50 -27.74 -23.94
C PRO A 96 -9.95 -26.32 -24.14
N SER A 97 -10.57 -25.64 -25.10
CA SER A 97 -10.47 -24.22 -25.40
C SER A 97 -10.11 -23.39 -24.17
N ALA A 98 -9.03 -22.61 -24.29
CA ALA A 98 -8.66 -21.57 -23.33
C ALA A 98 -9.92 -20.78 -22.93
N ALA A 99 -10.25 -20.82 -21.65
CA ALA A 99 -11.20 -19.89 -21.06
C ALA A 99 -10.68 -18.46 -21.32
N PRO A 100 -11.53 -17.50 -21.68
CA PRO A 100 -11.09 -16.14 -21.88
C PRO A 100 -10.41 -15.64 -20.61
N SER A 101 -9.18 -15.17 -20.77
CA SER A 101 -8.48 -14.34 -19.80
C SER A 101 -9.46 -13.27 -19.34
N ALA A 102 -9.95 -13.37 -18.11
CA ALA A 102 -10.75 -12.31 -17.53
C ALA A 102 -9.86 -11.07 -17.49
N ALA A 103 -10.24 -10.05 -18.26
CA ALA A 103 -9.75 -8.70 -18.05
C ALA A 103 -9.96 -8.34 -16.57
N PRO A 104 -9.10 -7.51 -15.95
CA PRO A 104 -9.37 -7.04 -14.59
C PRO A 104 -10.73 -6.36 -14.60
N SER A 105 -11.70 -6.98 -13.92
CA SER A 105 -13.05 -6.44 -13.78
C SER A 105 -12.97 -5.17 -12.96
N SER A 106 -13.07 -4.03 -13.64
CA SER A 106 -13.48 -2.78 -13.02
C SER A 106 -14.93 -2.93 -12.55
N GLY A 107 -15.12 -3.12 -11.24
CA GLY A 107 -16.33 -2.73 -10.52
C GLY A 107 -17.22 -3.85 -9.97
N GLY A 108 -17.41 -3.82 -8.64
CA GLY A 108 -18.72 -4.10 -8.06
C GLY A 108 -18.79 -4.97 -6.80
N SER A 109 -18.75 -4.31 -5.64
CA SER A 109 -19.56 -4.59 -4.44
C SER A 109 -19.07 -5.62 -3.39
N SER A 110 -18.59 -5.10 -2.26
CA SER A 110 -19.14 -5.42 -0.92
C SER A 110 -18.73 -4.36 0.13
N GLY A 111 -19.65 -3.45 0.45
CA GLY A 111 -19.91 -2.97 1.83
C GLY A 111 -18.90 -2.15 2.65
N GLY A 112 -17.78 -1.65 2.11
CA GLY A 112 -16.86 -0.75 2.82
C GLY A 112 -16.65 0.56 2.06
N SER A 113 -16.27 1.63 2.74
CA SER A 113 -15.89 2.92 2.13
C SER A 113 -14.92 2.74 0.94
N GLY A 114 -14.86 3.70 0.01
CA GLY A 114 -14.19 3.55 -1.29
C GLY A 114 -12.75 2.99 -1.27
N TYR A 115 -12.01 3.18 -0.17
CA TYR A 115 -10.67 2.62 0.01
C TYR A 115 -10.66 1.13 0.42
N MET A 116 -11.68 0.65 1.15
CA MET A 116 -11.73 -0.73 1.64
C MET A 116 -11.82 -1.76 0.52
N ALA A 117 -12.47 -1.40 -0.60
CA ALA A 117 -12.51 -2.25 -1.78
C ALA A 117 -11.10 -2.51 -2.33
N ILE A 118 -10.25 -1.48 -2.37
CA ILE A 118 -8.86 -1.57 -2.81
C ILE A 118 -8.06 -2.41 -1.81
N VAL A 119 -8.15 -2.09 -0.51
CA VAL A 119 -7.43 -2.83 0.54
C VAL A 119 -7.70 -4.34 0.44
N ASN A 120 -8.99 -4.71 0.39
CA ASN A 120 -9.38 -6.12 0.40
C ASN A 120 -9.14 -6.82 -0.94
N GLN A 121 -9.21 -6.11 -2.08
CA GLN A 121 -8.82 -6.65 -3.38
C GLN A 121 -7.35 -7.09 -3.36
N TYR A 122 -6.44 -6.20 -2.96
CA TYR A 122 -5.01 -6.50 -3.00
C TYR A 122 -4.59 -7.48 -1.90
N ARG A 123 -5.25 -7.47 -0.74
CA ARG A 123 -5.06 -8.55 0.24
C ARG A 123 -5.49 -9.91 -0.30
N GLY A 124 -6.57 -9.97 -1.08
CA GLY A 124 -6.97 -11.18 -1.79
C GLY A 124 -5.91 -11.71 -2.75
N ILE A 125 -5.28 -10.82 -3.54
CA ILE A 125 -4.16 -11.16 -4.44
C ILE A 125 -2.98 -11.76 -3.66
N MET A 126 -2.66 -11.20 -2.49
CA MET A 126 -1.60 -11.69 -1.61
C MET A 126 -1.98 -12.99 -0.85
N GLY A 127 -3.20 -13.52 -1.05
CA GLY A 127 -3.70 -14.68 -0.31
C GLY A 127 -3.96 -14.40 1.18
N LYS A 128 -4.22 -13.14 1.54
CA LYS A 128 -4.44 -12.68 2.92
C LYS A 128 -5.93 -12.52 3.22
N SER A 129 -6.27 -12.68 4.50
CA SER A 129 -7.64 -12.46 4.97
C SER A 129 -8.05 -11.01 4.79
N ALA A 130 -9.30 -10.76 4.40
CA ALA A 130 -9.84 -9.40 4.31
C ALA A 130 -9.82 -8.70 5.69
N LEU A 131 -9.56 -7.39 5.68
CA LEU A 131 -9.64 -6.54 6.85
C LEU A 131 -11.05 -5.97 6.99
N THR A 132 -11.44 -5.70 8.24
CA THR A 132 -12.69 -5.01 8.57
C THR A 132 -12.42 -3.52 8.80
N GLU A 133 -13.29 -2.66 8.29
CA GLU A 133 -13.21 -1.23 8.55
C GLU A 133 -13.52 -0.93 10.02
N SER A 134 -12.66 -0.14 10.66
CA SER A 134 -12.84 0.34 12.03
C SER A 134 -12.95 1.85 12.07
N SER A 135 -14.09 2.35 12.54
CA SER A 135 -14.33 3.80 12.67
C SER A 135 -13.37 4.46 13.68
N GLN A 136 -12.93 3.73 14.71
CA GLN A 136 -11.91 4.21 15.64
C GLN A 136 -10.55 4.37 14.96
N LEU A 137 -10.09 3.35 14.22
CA LEU A 137 -8.81 3.41 13.52
C LEU A 137 -8.84 4.48 12.42
N GLN A 138 -9.98 4.68 11.77
CA GLN A 138 -10.13 5.73 10.77
C GLN A 138 -10.06 7.13 11.40
N ALA A 139 -10.66 7.33 12.57
CA ALA A 139 -10.51 8.58 13.33
C ALA A 139 -9.05 8.81 13.76
N ASN A 140 -8.35 7.76 14.19
CA ASN A 140 -6.93 7.82 14.53
C ASN A 140 -6.05 8.17 13.31
N ALA A 141 -6.32 7.56 12.16
CA ALA A 141 -5.63 7.87 10.91
C ALA A 141 -5.89 9.32 10.48
N GLN A 142 -7.12 9.82 10.60
CA GLN A 142 -7.45 11.21 10.27
C GLN A 142 -6.68 12.17 11.15
N LYS A 143 -6.70 11.95 12.47
CA LYS A 143 -5.95 12.76 13.43
C LYS A 143 -4.46 12.78 13.08
N THR A 144 -3.87 11.62 12.79
CA THR A 144 -2.45 11.53 12.42
C THR A 144 -2.17 12.33 11.16
N ALA A 145 -3.00 12.20 10.14
CA ALA A 145 -2.82 12.91 8.87
C ALA A 145 -2.89 14.43 9.06
N ASP A 146 -3.87 14.92 9.83
CA ASP A 146 -4.04 16.35 10.14
C ASP A 146 -2.88 16.88 11.00
N ASP A 147 -2.48 16.16 12.06
CA ASP A 147 -1.41 16.59 12.97
C ASP A 147 -0.02 16.51 12.32
N SER A 148 0.10 15.79 11.20
CA SER A 148 1.34 15.66 10.46
C SER A 148 1.82 16.99 9.84
N GLY A 149 0.88 17.88 9.50
CA GLY A 149 1.13 19.15 8.81
C GLY A 149 1.75 18.95 7.42
N GLY A 150 1.28 17.94 6.67
CA GLY A 150 1.79 17.60 5.34
C GLY A 150 3.14 16.88 5.32
N GLN A 151 3.53 16.28 6.45
CA GLN A 151 4.79 15.53 6.59
C GLN A 151 4.49 14.06 6.94
N LEU A 152 5.46 13.15 6.75
CA LEU A 152 5.29 11.75 7.14
C LEU A 152 5.67 11.55 8.61
N LYS A 153 4.86 12.12 9.53
CA LYS A 153 5.04 11.97 10.98
C LYS A 153 4.12 10.87 11.50
N HIS A 154 4.72 9.78 11.99
CA HIS A 154 3.96 8.74 12.66
C HIS A 154 3.49 9.19 14.04
N GLU A 155 2.23 8.90 14.37
CA GLU A 155 1.63 9.05 15.69
C GLU A 155 0.70 7.86 15.94
N LEU A 156 1.14 6.89 16.73
CA LEU A 156 0.33 5.71 17.03
C LEU A 156 -0.67 6.03 18.15
N ASN A 157 -1.93 6.21 17.77
CA ASN A 157 -3.02 6.54 18.69
C ASN A 157 -3.54 5.30 19.44
N PRO A 158 -4.22 5.46 20.60
CA PRO A 158 -4.78 4.33 21.33
C PRO A 158 -5.67 3.42 20.48
N GLY A 159 -5.38 2.12 20.54
CA GLY A 159 -6.05 1.08 19.75
C GLY A 159 -5.36 0.75 18.43
N SER A 160 -4.49 1.63 17.91
CA SER A 160 -3.67 1.35 16.74
C SER A 160 -2.45 0.50 17.15
N MET A 161 -2.18 -0.56 16.40
CA MET A 161 -1.03 -1.45 16.59
C MET A 161 0.05 -1.25 15.53
N ALA A 162 -0.34 -0.75 14.36
CA ALA A 162 0.57 -0.34 13.29
C ALA A 162 -0.03 0.82 12.50
N GLN A 163 0.84 1.49 11.74
CA GLN A 163 0.48 2.67 10.97
C GLN A 163 1.34 2.78 9.72
N VAL A 164 0.73 3.19 8.61
CA VAL A 164 1.42 3.49 7.34
C VAL A 164 1.00 4.88 6.85
N LEU A 165 1.96 5.68 6.36
CA LEU A 165 1.71 7.03 5.85
C LEU A 165 2.31 7.17 4.44
N ALA A 166 1.68 7.98 3.60
CA ALA A 166 2.28 8.42 2.35
C ALA A 166 1.61 9.70 1.83
N PRO A 167 2.31 10.52 1.04
CA PRO A 167 1.70 11.67 0.38
C PRO A 167 0.64 11.23 -0.64
N GLY A 168 -0.42 12.01 -0.79
CA GLY A 168 -1.44 11.78 -1.81
C GLY A 168 -2.60 12.76 -1.77
N ASP A 169 -3.70 12.35 -2.39
CA ASP A 169 -4.93 13.12 -2.52
C ASP A 169 -6.16 12.20 -2.58
N ALA A 170 -7.36 12.78 -2.57
CA ALA A 170 -8.60 12.02 -2.46
C ALA A 170 -8.85 11.05 -3.63
N SER A 171 -8.16 11.24 -4.76
CA SER A 171 -8.36 10.46 -5.98
C SER A 171 -7.32 9.35 -6.20
N ASN A 172 -6.24 9.33 -5.42
CA ASN A 172 -5.06 8.51 -5.73
C ASN A 172 -4.79 7.38 -4.73
N PHE A 173 -5.72 7.04 -3.83
CA PHE A 173 -5.51 6.03 -2.78
C PHE A 173 -4.95 4.72 -3.33
N GLU A 174 -5.42 4.22 -4.46
CA GLU A 174 -4.88 2.98 -5.05
C GLU A 174 -3.40 3.09 -5.44
N SER A 175 -2.99 4.24 -6.01
CA SER A 175 -1.59 4.50 -6.33
C SER A 175 -0.73 4.53 -5.07
N VAL A 176 -1.24 5.11 -3.98
CA VAL A 176 -0.58 5.13 -2.68
C VAL A 176 -0.49 3.72 -2.09
N PHE A 177 -1.61 3.02 -2.03
CA PHE A 177 -1.72 1.71 -1.41
C PHE A 177 -0.85 0.67 -2.12
N VAL A 178 -0.95 0.60 -3.44
CA VAL A 178 -0.24 -0.39 -4.24
C VAL A 178 1.17 0.09 -4.54
N GLY A 179 1.29 1.26 -5.19
CA GLY A 179 2.56 1.79 -5.67
C GLY A 179 3.48 2.31 -4.56
N GLY A 180 2.90 3.05 -3.61
CA GLY A 180 3.65 3.64 -2.50
C GLY A 180 4.01 2.64 -1.41
N TRP A 181 3.07 1.77 -1.02
CA TRP A 181 3.26 0.85 0.11
C TRP A 181 3.54 -0.60 -0.32
N LEU A 182 2.64 -1.29 -1.02
CA LEU A 182 2.81 -2.72 -1.31
C LEU A 182 4.00 -3.01 -2.24
N CYS A 183 4.25 -2.14 -3.21
CA CYS A 183 5.35 -2.29 -4.16
C CYS A 183 6.74 -2.05 -3.56
N GLU A 184 6.85 -1.75 -2.26
CA GLU A 184 8.09 -1.90 -1.51
C GLU A 184 8.60 -3.35 -1.54
N VAL A 185 7.68 -4.33 -1.56
CA VAL A 185 8.00 -5.76 -1.67
C VAL A 185 7.13 -6.41 -2.77
N PRO A 186 7.49 -6.24 -4.06
CA PRO A 186 6.66 -6.70 -5.19
C PRO A 186 6.32 -8.18 -5.16
N SER A 187 7.17 -9.01 -4.56
CA SER A 187 6.95 -10.46 -4.44
C SER A 187 5.72 -10.82 -3.60
N TYR A 188 5.23 -9.94 -2.73
CA TYR A 188 4.00 -10.20 -1.96
C TYR A 188 2.76 -10.28 -2.86
N LEU A 189 2.77 -9.61 -4.00
CA LEU A 189 1.68 -9.64 -4.98
C LEU A 189 1.70 -10.90 -5.87
N GLY A 190 2.62 -11.84 -5.65
CA GLY A 190 2.65 -13.12 -6.35
C GLY A 190 2.75 -12.96 -7.87
N SER A 191 1.83 -13.60 -8.60
CA SER A 191 1.74 -13.51 -10.06
C SER A 191 1.48 -12.10 -10.58
N ASP A 192 0.92 -11.22 -9.74
CA ASP A 192 0.60 -9.83 -10.10
C ASP A 192 1.75 -8.85 -9.80
N SER A 193 2.94 -9.33 -9.40
CA SER A 193 4.10 -8.48 -9.10
C SER A 193 4.50 -7.52 -10.24
N SER A 194 4.13 -7.84 -11.49
CA SER A 194 4.35 -6.96 -12.65
C SER A 194 3.59 -5.62 -12.56
N ILE A 195 2.53 -5.52 -11.75
CA ILE A 195 1.78 -4.28 -11.53
C ILE A 195 2.66 -3.16 -10.97
N CYS A 196 3.70 -3.53 -10.21
CA CYS A 196 4.63 -2.56 -9.63
C CYS A 196 5.45 -1.81 -10.68
N ASN A 197 5.68 -2.38 -11.87
CA ASN A 197 6.38 -1.68 -12.96
C ASN A 197 5.67 -0.38 -13.39
N THR A 198 4.35 -0.32 -13.17
CA THR A 198 3.52 0.85 -13.49
C THR A 198 3.16 1.61 -12.23
N MET A 199 2.64 0.94 -11.21
CA MET A 199 2.11 1.59 -10.01
C MET A 199 3.18 2.23 -9.15
N SER A 200 4.42 1.72 -9.15
CA SER A 200 5.51 2.30 -8.38
C SER A 200 6.21 3.47 -9.09
N GLN A 201 5.78 3.85 -10.29
CA GLN A 201 6.41 4.96 -11.02
C GLN A 201 6.24 6.28 -10.27
N GLY A 202 7.36 6.94 -9.96
CA GLY A 202 7.38 8.17 -9.17
C GLY A 202 7.46 7.96 -7.66
N TRP A 203 7.37 6.71 -7.18
CA TRP A 203 7.61 6.36 -5.79
C TRP A 203 9.10 6.07 -5.56
N ASN A 204 9.64 6.59 -4.46
CA ASN A 204 10.99 6.27 -4.02
C ASN A 204 10.91 5.55 -2.67
N HIS A 205 11.03 4.22 -2.71
CA HIS A 205 10.96 3.39 -1.50
C HIS A 205 12.25 3.42 -0.68
N ALA A 206 13.38 3.86 -1.25
CA ALA A 206 14.68 3.91 -0.56
C ALA A 206 15.09 2.60 0.16
N GLY A 207 14.60 1.44 -0.31
CA GLY A 207 14.85 0.13 0.29
C GLY A 207 14.00 -0.18 1.55
N GLN A 208 13.01 0.66 1.87
CA GLN A 208 12.03 0.38 2.93
C GLN A 208 11.11 -0.78 2.53
N THR A 209 10.66 -1.54 3.52
CA THR A 209 9.67 -2.63 3.36
C THR A 209 8.52 -2.54 4.36
N GLY A 210 8.63 -1.63 5.33
CA GLY A 210 7.78 -1.63 6.52
C GLY A 210 6.30 -1.48 6.21
N HIS A 211 5.94 -0.72 5.17
CA HIS A 211 4.53 -0.55 4.82
C HIS A 211 3.97 -1.84 4.21
N ALA A 212 4.70 -2.47 3.30
CA ALA A 212 4.32 -3.76 2.72
C ALA A 212 4.21 -4.85 3.80
N ASP A 213 5.15 -4.90 4.75
CA ASP A 213 5.15 -5.88 5.84
C ASP A 213 3.93 -5.72 6.75
N ILE A 214 3.55 -4.47 7.09
CA ILE A 214 2.35 -4.18 7.86
C ILE A 214 1.08 -4.60 7.10
N LEU A 215 0.94 -4.17 5.84
CA LEU A 215 -0.27 -4.35 5.04
C LEU A 215 -0.48 -5.79 4.55
N SER A 216 0.57 -6.60 4.51
CA SER A 216 0.52 -8.03 4.16
C SER A 216 0.45 -8.97 5.37
N SER A 217 0.53 -8.44 6.59
CA SER A 217 0.46 -9.25 7.82
C SER A 217 -0.93 -9.86 8.02
N ASP A 218 -0.94 -11.08 8.57
CA ASP A 218 -2.13 -11.78 9.04
C ASP A 218 -2.45 -11.48 10.52
N SER A 219 -1.58 -10.71 11.20
CA SER A 219 -1.76 -10.34 12.62
C SER A 219 -2.77 -9.22 12.85
N TYR A 220 -3.16 -8.49 11.80
CA TYR A 220 -4.15 -7.42 11.88
C TYR A 220 -5.47 -7.89 11.27
N HIS A 221 -6.57 -7.43 11.86
CA HIS A 221 -7.93 -7.80 11.44
C HIS A 221 -8.79 -6.59 11.13
N ASN A 222 -8.40 -5.42 11.61
CA ASN A 222 -9.09 -4.17 11.37
C ASN A 222 -8.14 -3.13 10.76
N ILE A 223 -8.72 -2.22 9.99
CA ILE A 223 -8.02 -1.07 9.40
C ILE A 223 -8.93 0.15 9.41
N GLY A 224 -8.33 1.33 9.49
CA GLY A 224 -9.02 2.57 9.15
C GLY A 224 -8.05 3.49 8.44
N CYS A 225 -8.47 4.02 7.30
CA CYS A 225 -7.67 4.93 6.48
C CYS A 225 -8.34 6.28 6.32
N ALA A 226 -7.54 7.33 6.26
CA ALA A 226 -8.01 8.70 6.12
C ALA A 226 -6.98 9.58 5.38
N LEU A 227 -7.46 10.69 4.85
CA LEU A 227 -6.65 11.69 4.16
C LEU A 227 -6.76 13.03 4.91
N GLY A 228 -5.63 13.60 5.27
CA GLY A 228 -5.50 14.91 5.92
C GLY A 228 -4.22 15.59 5.44
N ASP A 229 -4.28 16.89 5.15
CA ASP A 229 -3.13 17.69 4.70
C ASP A 229 -2.26 17.07 3.59
N GLY A 230 -2.90 16.34 2.67
CA GLY A 230 -2.20 15.66 1.56
C GLY A 230 -1.43 14.40 1.96
N ILE A 231 -1.72 13.83 3.13
CA ILE A 231 -1.17 12.58 3.62
C ILE A 231 -2.30 11.56 3.76
N TRP A 232 -2.16 10.43 3.09
CA TRP A 232 -2.91 9.23 3.43
C TRP A 232 -2.25 8.57 4.64
N ALA A 233 -3.05 8.29 5.66
CA ALA A 233 -2.67 7.47 6.80
C ALA A 233 -3.61 6.27 6.89
N CYS A 234 -3.08 5.11 7.27
CA CYS A 234 -3.88 3.95 7.65
C CYS A 234 -3.36 3.38 8.97
N ASP A 235 -4.26 3.16 9.91
CA ASP A 235 -3.98 2.48 11.17
C ASP A 235 -4.57 1.07 11.16
N LEU A 236 -3.86 0.11 11.77
CA LEU A 236 -4.24 -1.30 11.82
C LEU A 236 -4.24 -1.83 13.26
N SER A 237 -5.12 -2.81 13.53
CA SER A 237 -5.19 -3.56 14.79
C SER A 237 -5.58 -5.01 14.58
#